data_AF-A0A4R6PSJ8-F1
#
_entry.id   AF-A0A4R6PSJ8-F1
#
_cell.length_a   1.000
_cell.length_b   1.000
_cell.length_c   1.000
_cell.angle_alpha   90.00
_cell.angle_beta   90.00
_cell.angle_gamma   90.00
#
_symmetry.space_group_name_H-M   'P 1'
#
loop_
_entity.id
_entity.type
_entity.pdbx_description
1 polymer ?
#
loop_
_entity_poly.entity_id
_entity_poly.type
_entity_poly.pdbx_seq_one_letter_code
_entity_poly.pdbx_strand_id
1 'polypeptide(L)'
;MTGVVNVDPNAIRTHAGSVDGVASGVASALEAASYLAHADDGYGLLVKPYAVITLNTLHDEIVDGLTELDALVAAMPGKLRTAADTFETCDTTRAGQLKATAEIEGTV
;
A
#
# COMPACT_ATOMS: atom_id res chain seq x y z
N MET A 1 11.28 -7.18 29.51
CA MET A 1 10.39 -6.04 29.21
C MET A 1 9.52 -6.42 28.01
N THR A 2 8.42 -7.12 28.23
CA THR A 2 7.38 -7.30 27.20
C THR A 2 6.51 -6.06 27.25
N GLY A 3 6.87 -5.03 26.48
CA GLY A 3 6.00 -3.87 26.30
C GLY A 3 4.68 -4.35 25.73
N VAL A 4 3.58 -4.07 26.44
CA VAL A 4 2.24 -4.35 25.92
C VAL A 4 2.07 -3.46 24.69
N VAL A 5 2.11 -4.07 23.51
CA VAL A 5 1.86 -3.35 22.26
C VAL A 5 0.35 -3.11 22.22
N ASN A 6 -0.06 -1.89 22.54
CA ASN A 6 -1.44 -1.46 22.37
C ASN A 6 -1.69 -1.21 20.89
N VAL A 7 -2.41 -2.12 20.24
CA VAL A 7 -2.74 -2.02 18.81
C VAL A 7 -4.15 -1.47 18.68
N ASP A 8 -4.29 -0.34 17.99
CA ASP A 8 -5.59 0.21 17.59
C ASP A 8 -5.93 -0.27 16.16
N PRO A 9 -6.91 -1.19 15.98
CA PRO A 9 -7.32 -1.67 14.68
C PRO A 9 -7.82 -0.56 13.75
N ASN A 10 -8.43 0.50 14.30
CA ASN A 10 -8.93 1.61 13.48
C ASN A 10 -7.79 2.43 12.90
N ALA A 11 -6.72 2.69 13.68
CA ALA A 11 -5.53 3.35 13.18
C ALA A 11 -4.86 2.55 12.04
N ILE A 12 -4.83 1.21 12.14
CA ILE A 12 -4.33 0.33 11.08
C ILE A 12 -5.19 0.44 9.82
N ARG A 13 -6.53 0.45 9.96
CA ARG A 13 -7.45 0.61 8.82
C ARG A 13 -7.32 1.97 8.15
N THR A 14 -7.15 3.05 8.93
CA THR A 14 -6.87 4.39 8.39
C THR A 14 -5.57 4.39 7.61
N HIS A 15 -4.50 3.76 8.14
CA HIS A 15 -3.24 3.66 7.43
C HIS A 15 -3.37 2.86 6.12
N ALA A 16 -4.12 1.74 6.13
CA ALA A 16 -4.43 1.00 4.92
C ALA A 16 -5.08 1.88 3.84
N GLY A 17 -6.01 2.75 4.24
CA GLY A 17 -6.63 3.73 3.33
C GLY A 17 -5.64 4.79 2.80
N SER A 18 -4.68 5.24 3.61
CA SER A 18 -3.61 6.13 3.13
C SER A 18 -2.71 5.43 2.11
N VAL A 19 -2.39 4.15 2.34
CA VAL A 19 -1.58 3.34 1.41
C VAL A 19 -2.34 3.09 0.09
N ASP A 20 -3.65 2.87 0.12
CA ASP A 20 -4.48 2.81 -1.10
C ASP A 20 -4.39 4.13 -1.90
N GLY A 21 -4.40 5.28 -1.21
CA GLY A 21 -4.25 6.58 -1.87
C GLY A 21 -2.90 6.74 -2.57
N VAL A 22 -1.82 6.27 -1.94
CA VAL A 22 -0.48 6.23 -2.56
C VAL A 22 -0.47 5.28 -3.76
N ALA A 23 -1.07 4.09 -3.65
CA ALA A 23 -1.17 3.12 -4.75
C ALA A 23 -1.84 3.75 -5.98
N SER A 24 -2.98 4.43 -5.77
CA SER A 24 -3.69 5.12 -6.84
C SER A 24 -2.84 6.20 -7.51
N GLY A 25 -2.04 6.95 -6.74
CA GLY A 25 -1.15 7.97 -7.30
C GLY A 25 -0.02 7.37 -8.13
N VAL A 26 0.55 6.24 -7.69
CA VAL A 26 1.58 5.50 -8.42
C VAL A 26 1.02 4.95 -9.74
N ALA A 27 -0.18 4.38 -9.73
CA ALA A 27 -0.85 3.91 -10.95
C ALA A 27 -1.06 5.05 -11.96
N SER A 28 -1.52 6.23 -11.51
CA SER A 28 -1.65 7.41 -12.38
C SER A 28 -0.30 7.90 -12.91
N ALA A 29 0.76 7.85 -12.12
CA ALA A 29 2.11 8.21 -12.56
C ALA A 29 2.64 7.22 -13.61
N LEU A 30 2.39 5.92 -13.44
CA LEU A 30 2.76 4.88 -14.41
C LEU A 30 2.03 5.07 -15.74
N GLU A 31 0.74 5.39 -15.70
CA GLU A 31 -0.06 5.68 -16.90
C GLU A 31 0.50 6.91 -17.63
N ALA A 32 0.83 7.98 -16.90
CA ALA A 32 1.41 9.20 -17.47
C ALA A 32 2.81 8.95 -18.06
N ALA A 33 3.67 8.20 -17.37
CA ALA A 33 5.00 7.83 -17.86
C ALA A 33 4.90 6.96 -19.12
N SER A 34 3.99 5.98 -19.14
CA SER A 34 3.73 5.13 -20.30
C SER A 34 3.23 5.93 -21.50
N TYR A 35 2.35 6.91 -21.27
CA TYR A 35 1.88 7.81 -22.32
C TYR A 35 3.03 8.67 -22.88
N LEU A 36 3.87 9.23 -22.01
CA LEU A 36 5.01 10.05 -22.42
C LEU A 36 6.05 9.25 -23.21
N ALA A 37 6.29 7.99 -22.86
CA ALA A 37 7.17 7.10 -23.62
C ALA A 37 6.69 6.87 -25.06
N HIS A 38 5.37 6.95 -25.31
CA HIS A 38 4.78 6.85 -26.66
C HIS A 38 4.69 8.19 -27.40
N ALA A 39 4.91 9.32 -26.73
CA ALA A 39 4.88 10.67 -27.31
C ALA A 39 6.19 11.08 -28.02
N ASP A 40 6.94 10.09 -28.51
CA ASP A 40 8.21 10.25 -29.26
C ASP A 40 8.05 11.02 -30.60
N ASP A 41 6.85 11.49 -30.93
CA ASP A 41 6.56 12.39 -32.04
C ASP A 41 6.67 13.88 -31.69
N GLY A 42 6.77 14.23 -30.40
CA GLY A 42 6.87 15.63 -29.93
C GLY A 42 8.23 16.28 -30.15
N TYR A 43 9.29 15.48 -30.30
CA TYR A 43 10.62 15.99 -30.66
C TYR A 43 10.69 16.10 -32.19
N GLY A 44 10.72 17.34 -32.71
CA GLY A 44 10.86 17.58 -34.15
C GLY A 44 12.04 16.82 -34.76
N LEU A 45 12.00 16.58 -36.09
CA LEU A 45 12.89 15.66 -36.83
C LEU A 45 14.40 15.75 -36.50
N LEU A 46 14.88 16.93 -36.14
CA LEU A 46 16.30 17.21 -35.84
C LEU A 46 16.70 16.88 -34.38
N VAL A 47 15.77 16.97 -33.43
CA VAL A 47 16.03 16.76 -31.99
C VAL A 47 15.72 15.32 -31.58
N LYS A 48 14.84 14.66 -32.32
CA LYS A 48 14.40 13.28 -32.08
C LYS A 48 15.53 12.27 -31.85
N PRO A 49 16.62 12.22 -32.65
CA PRO A 49 17.68 11.22 -32.44
C PRO A 49 18.40 11.39 -31.10
N TYR A 50 18.61 12.64 -30.67
CA TYR A 50 19.25 12.93 -29.38
C TYR A 50 18.33 12.60 -28.22
N ALA A 51 17.05 12.97 -28.30
CA ALA A 51 16.04 12.65 -27.30
C ALA A 51 15.91 11.13 -27.10
N VAL A 52 15.84 10.35 -28.18
CA VAL A 52 15.78 8.88 -28.14
C VAL A 52 17.00 8.27 -27.45
N ILE A 53 18.22 8.78 -27.72
CA ILE A 53 19.45 8.23 -27.13
C ILE A 53 19.56 8.54 -25.63
N THR A 54 19.12 9.73 -25.19
CA THR A 54 19.32 10.16 -23.80
C THR A 54 18.13 9.93 -22.88
N LEU A 55 16.91 9.96 -23.40
CA LEU A 55 15.69 9.95 -22.59
C LEU A 55 14.99 8.59 -22.55
N ASN A 56 15.16 7.72 -23.56
CA ASN A 56 14.47 6.44 -23.56
C ASN A 56 14.94 5.54 -22.42
N THR A 57 16.25 5.45 -22.17
CA THR A 57 16.77 4.70 -21.01
C THR A 57 16.24 5.25 -19.69
N LEU A 58 16.13 6.57 -19.57
CA LEU A 58 15.58 7.21 -18.37
C LEU A 58 14.08 6.92 -18.21
N HIS A 59 13.33 6.91 -19.32
CA HIS A 59 11.91 6.54 -19.31
C HIS A 59 11.69 5.07 -18.95
N ASP A 60 12.51 4.17 -19.50
CA ASP A 60 12.44 2.74 -19.17
C ASP A 60 12.69 2.52 -17.67
N GLU A 61 13.72 3.16 -17.10
CA GLU A 61 13.99 3.11 -15.65
C GLU A 61 12.84 3.66 -14.80
N ILE A 62 12.19 4.74 -15.23
CA ILE A 62 11.03 5.33 -14.53
C ILE A 62 9.83 4.37 -14.58
N VAL A 63 9.54 3.79 -15.74
CA VAL A 63 8.42 2.86 -15.93
C VAL A 63 8.65 1.59 -15.11
N ASP A 64 9.86 1.04 -15.13
CA ASP A 64 10.23 -0.14 -14.34
C ASP A 64 10.11 0.14 -12.83
N GLY A 65 10.63 1.26 -12.35
CA GLY A 65 10.54 1.65 -10.94
C GLY A 65 9.10 1.87 -10.47
N LEU A 66 8.26 2.48 -11.30
CA LEU A 66 6.83 2.66 -11.01
C LEU A 66 6.07 1.32 -11.02
N THR A 67 6.45 0.40 -11.90
CA THR A 67 5.86 -0.96 -11.94
C THR A 67 6.21 -1.77 -10.69
N GLU A 68 7.46 -1.72 -10.24
CA GLU A 68 7.89 -2.37 -8.99
C GLU A 68 7.17 -1.78 -7.77
N LEU A 69 7.05 -0.44 -7.73
CA LEU A 69 6.35 0.26 -6.67
C LEU A 69 4.86 -0.09 -6.63
N ASP A 70 4.18 -0.15 -7.79
CA ASP A 70 2.78 -0.57 -7.87
C ASP A 70 2.59 -1.98 -7.31
N ALA A 71 3.46 -2.92 -7.69
CA ALA A 71 3.40 -4.30 -7.19
C ALA A 71 3.59 -4.40 -5.67
N LEU A 72 4.52 -3.61 -5.11
CA LEU A 72 4.79 -3.58 -3.66
C LEU A 72 3.62 -2.98 -2.87
N VAL A 73 3.05 -1.88 -3.38
CA VAL A 73 2.01 -1.14 -2.69
C VAL A 73 0.64 -1.79 -2.83
N ALA A 74 0.33 -2.46 -3.95
CA ALA A 74 -0.96 -3.12 -4.18
C ALA A 74 -1.31 -4.20 -3.12
N ALA A 75 -0.30 -4.92 -2.59
CA ALA A 75 -0.52 -5.98 -1.62
C ALA A 75 -0.61 -5.48 -0.16
N MET A 76 -0.13 -4.28 0.13
CA MET A 76 0.05 -3.78 1.50
C MET A 76 -1.27 -3.41 2.21
N PRO A 77 -2.22 -2.69 1.58
CA PRO A 77 -3.51 -2.36 2.18
C PRO A 77 -4.30 -3.59 2.62
N GLY A 78 -4.29 -4.65 1.80
CA GLY A 78 -4.94 -5.92 2.14
C GLY A 78 -4.33 -6.55 3.39
N LYS A 79 -3.00 -6.61 3.48
CA LYS A 79 -2.29 -7.14 4.65
C LYS A 79 -2.59 -6.35 5.93
N LEU A 80 -2.65 -5.01 5.84
CA LEU A 80 -2.98 -4.15 6.97
C LEU A 80 -4.41 -4.37 7.46
N ARG A 81 -5.39 -4.53 6.56
CA ARG A 81 -6.77 -4.87 6.94
C ARG A 81 -6.84 -6.24 7.63
N THR A 82 -6.20 -7.26 7.07
CA THR A 82 -6.13 -8.59 7.68
C THR A 82 -5.49 -8.56 9.07
N ALA A 83 -4.44 -7.74 9.25
CA ALA A 83 -3.83 -7.57 10.56
C ALA A 83 -4.80 -6.92 11.56
N ALA A 84 -5.51 -5.85 11.16
CA ALA A 84 -6.52 -5.20 12.00
C ALA A 84 -7.62 -6.19 12.43
N ASP A 85 -8.14 -6.98 11.50
CA ASP A 85 -9.19 -7.98 11.77
C ASP A 85 -8.69 -9.09 12.71
N THR A 86 -7.42 -9.49 12.59
CA THR A 86 -6.79 -10.47 13.49
C THR A 86 -6.69 -9.92 14.92
N PHE A 87 -6.26 -8.66 15.08
CA PHE A 87 -6.19 -8.03 16.40
C PHE A 87 -7.56 -7.88 17.05
N GLU A 88 -8.57 -7.42 16.30
CA GLU A 88 -9.94 -7.30 16.81
C GLU A 88 -10.54 -8.65 17.19
N THR A 89 -10.26 -9.71 16.41
CA THR A 89 -10.70 -11.08 16.74
C THR A 89 -10.05 -11.59 18.02
N CYS A 90 -8.73 -11.36 18.18
CA CYS A 90 -8.02 -11.74 19.40
C CYS A 90 -8.57 -11.02 20.63
N ASP A 91 -8.84 -9.72 20.51
CA ASP A 91 -9.33 -8.90 21.63
C ASP A 91 -10.75 -9.31 22.04
N THR A 92 -11.66 -9.45 21.07
CA THR A 92 -13.04 -9.89 21.32
C THR A 92 -13.10 -11.29 21.92
N THR A 93 -12.27 -12.22 21.46
CA THR A 93 -12.18 -13.58 22.01
C THR A 93 -11.72 -13.55 23.48
N ARG A 94 -10.67 -12.79 23.79
CA ARG A 94 -10.14 -12.67 25.15
C ARG A 94 -11.13 -11.96 26.09
N ALA A 95 -11.78 -10.91 25.62
CA ALA A 95 -12.83 -10.22 26.37
C ALA A 95 -14.02 -11.15 26.69
N GLY A 96 -14.42 -12.00 25.74
CA GLY A 96 -15.45 -13.01 25.94
C GLY A 96 -15.06 -14.05 26.98
N GLN A 97 -13.83 -14.57 26.92
CA GLN A 97 -13.30 -15.50 27.93
C GLN A 97 -13.29 -14.88 29.33
N LEU A 98 -12.84 -13.63 29.44
CA LEU A 98 -12.79 -12.92 30.73
C LEU A 98 -14.18 -12.72 31.33
N LYS A 99 -15.17 -12.34 30.51
CA LYS A 99 -16.58 -12.22 30.96
C LYS A 99 -17.13 -13.56 31.46
N ALA A 100 -16.90 -14.64 30.72
CA ALA A 100 -17.36 -15.97 31.10
C ALA A 100 -16.75 -16.43 32.44
N THR A 101 -15.47 -16.14 32.69
CA THR A 101 -14.85 -16.44 33.99
C THR A 101 -15.44 -15.60 35.13
N ALA A 102 -15.67 -14.30 34.90
CA ALA A 102 -16.27 -13.42 35.91
C ALA A 102 -17.71 -13.83 36.27
N GLU A 103 -18.50 -14.32 35.31
CA GLU A 103 -19.86 -14.82 35.55
C GLU A 103 -19.87 -16.09 36.41
N ILE A 104 -18.87 -16.97 36.25
CA ILE A 104 -18.71 -18.18 37.07
C ILE A 104 -18.34 -17.80 38.52
N GLU A 105 -17.44 -16.83 38.73
CA GLU A 105 -17.04 -16.40 40.08
C GLU A 105 -18.14 -15.60 40.81
N GLY A 106 -19.01 -14.88 40.09
CA GLY A 106 -20.11 -14.13 40.68
C GLY A 106 -21.34 -14.97 41.08
N THR A 107 -21.38 -16.26 40.70
CA THR A 107 -22.46 -17.20 41.05
C THR A 107 -22.10 -18.16 42.20
N VAL A 108 -20.92 -18.00 42.80
CA VAL A 108 -20.44 -18.79 43.96
C VAL A 108 -20.54 -18.00 45.25
#